data_AF-A0A2N2D036-F1
#
_entry.id   AF-A0A2N2D036-F1
#
_cell.length_a   1.000
_cell.length_b   1.000
_cell.length_c   1.000
_cell.angle_alpha   90.00
_cell.angle_beta   90.00
_cell.angle_gamma   90.00
#
_symmetry.space_group_name_H-M   'P 1'
#
loop_
_entity.id
_entity.type
_entity.pdbx_description
1 polymer ?
#
loop_
_entity_poly.entity_id
_entity_poly.type
_entity_poly.pdbx_seq_one_letter_code
_entity_poly.pdbx_strand_id
1 'polypeptide(L)'
;MVLTPEEETGTEIKDKRNRFYRVIAIVSFFVFVIICGCNTIKNNNSTNMITSAKNVLIVPEPYKMALQETQEQDYDKALRYLDLVIKDFPNNDEYIYRTYFLKSVINSEYINCDFKITGALLDGLKDNVFIKLDERKRILNDTQALLDEVKTFKTPFLESTTYILSNYDKFKKTDFSIVNSHDIKETSATRAVDWFKDYKTPVPSNDELLVAKSDARKILIGSCLDNVIQEQKINYPTYFYMTSIIAYEWDKELSKKLLQKVIEITEDDKYNKYRLDAEDALKNKFSGN
;
A
#
# COMPACT_ATOMS: atom_id res chain seq x y z
N MET A 1 -38.90 -30.18 -15.44
CA MET A 1 -38.86 -28.71 -15.34
C MET A 1 -37.44 -28.32 -15.66
N VAL A 2 -37.18 -27.96 -16.92
CA VAL A 2 -35.84 -27.68 -17.44
C VAL A 2 -35.60 -26.20 -17.26
N LEU A 3 -34.69 -25.84 -16.34
CA LEU A 3 -34.26 -24.46 -16.17
C LEU A 3 -33.44 -24.08 -17.42
N THR A 4 -33.74 -22.94 -18.00
CA THR A 4 -33.04 -22.42 -19.18
C THR A 4 -31.71 -21.77 -18.77
N PRO A 5 -30.70 -21.70 -19.65
CA PRO A 5 -29.37 -21.16 -19.33
C PRO A 5 -29.34 -19.67 -18.91
N GLU A 6 -30.46 -18.96 -19.03
CA GLU A 6 -30.57 -17.53 -18.68
C GLU A 6 -30.72 -17.28 -17.18
N GLU A 7 -31.20 -18.25 -16.39
CA GLU A 7 -31.37 -18.05 -14.95
C GLU A 7 -30.08 -18.26 -14.13
N GLU A 8 -29.15 -19.10 -14.58
CA GLU A 8 -27.88 -19.31 -13.87
C GLU A 8 -26.93 -18.11 -13.98
N THR A 9 -26.91 -17.42 -15.12
CA THR A 9 -26.07 -16.22 -15.33
C THR A 9 -26.56 -15.02 -14.52
N GLY A 10 -27.87 -14.88 -14.31
CA GLY A 10 -28.45 -13.78 -13.54
C GLY A 10 -28.02 -13.79 -12.07
N THR A 11 -27.95 -14.97 -11.46
CA THR A 11 -27.62 -15.14 -10.04
C THR A 11 -26.14 -14.94 -9.75
N GLU A 12 -25.26 -15.47 -10.62
CA GLU A 12 -23.81 -15.31 -10.49
C GLU A 12 -23.36 -13.86 -10.75
N ILE A 13 -24.00 -13.17 -11.71
CA ILE A 13 -23.78 -11.75 -11.97
C ILE A 13 -24.26 -10.90 -10.79
N LYS A 14 -25.35 -11.28 -10.12
CA LYS A 14 -25.89 -10.56 -8.94
C LYS A 14 -24.98 -10.70 -7.71
N ASP A 15 -24.39 -11.88 -7.49
CA ASP A 15 -23.49 -12.13 -6.37
C ASP A 15 -22.11 -11.46 -6.59
N LYS A 16 -21.60 -11.48 -7.83
CA LYS A 16 -20.43 -10.69 -8.25
C LYS A 16 -20.69 -9.18 -8.13
N ARG A 17 -21.89 -8.70 -8.49
CA ARG A 17 -22.34 -7.30 -8.28
C ARG A 17 -22.36 -6.91 -6.80
N ASN A 18 -22.80 -7.79 -5.90
CA ASN A 18 -22.86 -7.49 -4.47
C ASN A 18 -21.47 -7.45 -3.81
N ARG A 19 -20.53 -8.29 -4.25
CA ARG A 19 -19.11 -8.15 -3.86
C ARG A 19 -18.50 -6.87 -4.44
N PHE A 20 -18.84 -6.54 -5.69
CA PHE A 20 -18.43 -5.33 -6.41
C PHE A 20 -18.92 -4.03 -5.76
N TYR A 21 -20.16 -3.94 -5.26
CA TYR A 21 -20.64 -2.76 -4.52
C TYR A 21 -19.95 -2.59 -3.15
N ARG A 22 -19.49 -3.67 -2.52
CA ARG A 22 -18.66 -3.57 -1.30
C ARG A 22 -17.30 -2.95 -1.62
N VAL A 23 -16.66 -3.36 -2.71
CA VAL A 23 -15.36 -2.79 -3.16
C VAL A 23 -15.50 -1.31 -3.58
N ILE A 24 -16.58 -0.92 -4.28
CA ILE A 24 -16.80 0.47 -4.73
C ILE A 24 -17.12 1.44 -3.58
N ALA A 25 -17.84 0.98 -2.55
CA ALA A 25 -18.08 1.79 -1.35
C ALA A 25 -16.79 2.12 -0.58
N ILE A 26 -15.78 1.26 -0.70
CA ILE A 26 -14.47 1.46 -0.08
C ILE A 26 -13.64 2.45 -0.92
N VAL A 27 -13.57 2.29 -2.25
CA VAL A 27 -12.77 3.15 -3.14
C VAL A 27 -13.26 4.62 -3.19
N SER A 28 -14.57 4.85 -3.05
CA SER A 28 -15.16 6.21 -3.16
C SER A 28 -14.82 7.16 -1.98
N PHE A 29 -14.22 6.65 -0.90
CA PHE A 29 -13.83 7.46 0.26
C PHE A 29 -12.35 7.94 0.22
N PHE A 30 -11.56 7.52 -0.78
CA PHE A 30 -10.09 7.70 -0.80
C PHE A 30 -9.56 8.99 -1.47
N VAL A 31 -10.41 9.95 -1.87
CA VAL A 31 -10.00 11.03 -2.78
C VAL A 31 -9.52 12.33 -2.10
N PHE A 32 -9.44 12.44 -0.78
CA PHE A 32 -9.28 13.77 -0.14
C PHE A 32 -8.12 13.96 0.83
N VAL A 33 -6.86 13.70 0.46
CA VAL A 33 -5.72 14.32 1.18
C VAL A 33 -4.47 14.43 0.30
N ILE A 34 -4.26 15.53 -0.43
CA ILE A 34 -2.93 16.16 -0.63
C ILE A 34 -3.18 17.64 -0.93
N ILE A 35 -2.57 18.55 -0.15
CA ILE A 35 -1.76 19.69 -0.62
C ILE A 35 -1.36 20.59 0.57
N CYS A 36 -0.09 21.00 0.52
CA CYS A 36 0.61 22.11 1.20
C CYS A 36 1.32 21.87 2.55
N GLY A 37 2.64 21.65 2.45
CA GLY A 37 3.64 22.11 3.41
C GLY A 37 4.95 22.44 2.69
N CYS A 38 5.21 23.73 2.43
CA CYS A 38 6.48 24.21 1.87
C CYS A 38 7.58 24.23 2.95
N ASN A 39 8.78 23.82 2.55
CA ASN A 39 10.01 23.79 3.34
C ASN A 39 10.52 25.17 3.79
N THR A 40 11.26 25.18 4.89
CA THR A 40 12.47 26.03 4.99
C THR A 40 13.56 25.27 5.75
N ILE A 41 14.58 24.80 5.02
CA ILE A 41 15.75 24.11 5.56
C ILE A 41 16.79 25.15 5.99
N LYS A 42 17.25 25.07 7.25
CA LYS A 42 18.50 25.69 7.68
C LYS A 42 19.52 24.58 7.96
N ASN A 43 20.56 24.54 7.14
CA ASN A 43 21.77 23.77 7.38
C ASN A 43 22.50 24.28 8.62
N ASN A 44 23.09 23.37 9.40
CA ASN A 44 24.37 23.58 10.05
C ASN A 44 25.08 22.25 10.30
N ASN A 45 26.31 22.16 9.78
CA ASN A 45 27.30 21.14 10.10
C ASN A 45 27.92 21.42 11.48
N SER A 46 28.22 20.39 12.28
CA SER A 46 29.58 19.80 12.37
C SER A 46 29.87 19.11 13.73
N THR A 47 30.47 17.91 13.59
CA THR A 47 31.58 17.29 14.37
C THR A 47 31.38 16.64 15.75
N ASN A 48 31.64 15.32 15.76
CA ASN A 48 32.61 14.52 16.57
C ASN A 48 32.59 14.66 18.10
N MET A 49 32.78 13.63 18.94
CA MET A 49 33.18 12.21 18.85
C MET A 49 32.91 11.63 20.26
N ILE A 50 32.72 10.32 20.40
CA ILE A 50 33.50 9.40 21.27
C ILE A 50 32.74 8.07 21.40
N THR A 51 33.50 7.04 21.07
CA THR A 51 33.28 5.59 21.08
C THR A 51 32.68 5.02 22.36
N SER A 52 31.61 4.22 22.19
CA SER A 52 31.50 2.95 22.91
C SER A 52 31.42 1.84 21.86
N ALA A 53 32.27 0.82 22.01
CA ALA A 53 32.30 -0.35 21.13
C ALA A 53 31.02 -1.18 21.34
N LYS A 54 29.93 -0.77 20.67
CA LYS A 54 28.83 -1.67 20.32
C LYS A 54 29.31 -2.52 19.15
N ASN A 55 29.02 -3.82 19.18
CA ASN A 55 29.10 -4.71 18.03
C ASN A 55 28.76 -3.92 16.76
N VAL A 56 29.74 -3.79 15.85
CA VAL A 56 29.48 -3.17 14.55
C VAL A 56 28.43 -4.05 13.88
N LEU A 57 27.19 -3.59 13.90
CA LEU A 57 26.07 -4.28 13.30
C LEU A 57 26.29 -4.22 11.79
N ILE A 58 26.96 -5.23 11.24
CA ILE A 58 27.26 -5.29 9.81
C ILE A 58 25.92 -5.34 9.08
N VAL A 59 25.67 -4.31 8.26
CA VAL A 59 24.50 -4.26 7.38
C VAL A 59 24.58 -5.46 6.41
N PRO A 60 23.59 -6.37 6.41
CA PRO A 60 23.57 -7.50 5.47
C PRO A 60 23.63 -7.00 4.03
N GLU A 61 24.46 -7.63 3.20
CA GLU A 61 24.61 -7.22 1.80
C GLU A 61 23.30 -7.27 1.01
N PRO A 62 22.44 -8.31 1.14
CA PRO A 62 21.14 -8.30 0.48
C PRO A 62 20.26 -7.12 0.92
N TYR A 63 20.39 -6.65 2.16
CA TYR A 63 19.63 -5.49 2.61
C TYR A 63 20.09 -4.21 1.90
N LYS A 64 21.40 -4.01 1.71
CA LYS A 64 21.92 -2.86 0.94
C LYS A 64 21.44 -2.91 -0.51
N MET A 65 21.49 -4.08 -1.14
CA MET A 65 20.98 -4.27 -2.49
C MET A 65 19.49 -3.94 -2.57
N ALA A 66 18.67 -4.41 -1.62
CA ALA A 66 17.25 -4.05 -1.59
C ALA A 66 17.01 -2.54 -1.53
N LEU A 67 17.82 -1.80 -0.77
CA LEU A 67 17.73 -0.34 -0.70
C LEU A 67 18.13 0.34 -2.02
N GLN A 68 19.18 -0.17 -2.69
CA GLN A 68 19.56 0.31 -4.01
C GLN A 68 18.43 0.09 -5.02
N GLU A 69 17.86 -1.10 -5.10
CA GLU A 69 16.76 -1.39 -6.03
C GLU A 69 15.50 -0.57 -5.71
N THR A 70 15.27 -0.27 -4.43
CA THR A 70 14.19 0.64 -4.00
C THR A 70 14.41 2.07 -4.54
N GLN A 71 15.66 2.56 -4.54
CA GLN A 71 16.04 3.85 -5.13
C GLN A 71 15.94 3.84 -6.66
N GLU A 72 16.27 2.72 -7.29
CA GLU A 72 16.10 2.49 -8.73
C GLU A 72 14.64 2.20 -9.12
N GLN A 73 13.73 2.15 -8.13
CA GLN A 73 12.30 1.84 -8.29
C GLN A 73 12.01 0.46 -8.90
N ASP A 74 12.95 -0.49 -8.77
CA ASP A 74 12.75 -1.92 -9.08
C ASP A 74 12.31 -2.66 -7.79
N TYR A 75 11.05 -2.46 -7.42
CA TYR A 75 10.50 -3.02 -6.18
C TYR A 75 10.38 -4.56 -6.20
N ASP A 76 10.23 -5.17 -7.38
CA ASP A 76 10.22 -6.62 -7.52
C ASP A 76 11.59 -7.19 -7.17
N LYS A 77 12.67 -6.56 -7.64
CA LYS A 77 14.04 -6.95 -7.28
C LYS A 77 14.38 -6.61 -5.83
N ALA A 78 13.89 -5.48 -5.33
CA ALA A 78 13.99 -5.15 -3.91
C ALA A 78 13.37 -6.24 -3.03
N LEU A 79 12.14 -6.69 -3.31
CA LEU A 79 11.48 -7.77 -2.57
C LEU A 79 12.28 -9.07 -2.57
N ARG A 80 12.89 -9.46 -3.70
CA ARG A 80 13.75 -10.65 -3.77
C ARG A 80 14.97 -10.53 -2.87
N TYR A 81 15.60 -9.37 -2.81
CA TYR A 81 16.73 -9.14 -1.91
C TYR A 81 16.30 -9.11 -0.44
N LEU A 82 15.13 -8.55 -0.14
CA LEU A 82 14.53 -8.58 1.19
C LEU A 82 14.27 -10.03 1.66
N ASP A 83 13.82 -10.92 0.77
CA ASP A 83 13.68 -12.35 1.10
C ASP A 83 15.01 -13.01 1.48
N LEU A 84 16.10 -12.65 0.80
CA LEU A 84 17.44 -13.14 1.13
C LEU A 84 17.91 -12.65 2.50
N VAL A 85 17.51 -11.46 2.97
CA VAL A 85 17.82 -11.01 4.33
C VAL A 85 17.19 -11.95 5.37
N ILE A 86 15.90 -12.27 5.22
CA ILE A 86 15.19 -13.17 6.15
C ILE A 86 15.80 -14.57 6.12
N LYS A 87 16.12 -15.07 4.92
CA LYS A 87 16.64 -16.42 4.71
C LYS A 87 18.07 -16.59 5.23
N ASP A 88 18.97 -15.68 4.85
CA ASP A 88 20.41 -15.86 5.05
C ASP A 88 20.91 -15.22 6.35
N PHE A 89 20.13 -14.28 6.92
CA PHE A 89 20.46 -13.59 8.18
C PHE A 89 19.32 -13.68 9.24
N PRO A 90 18.78 -14.88 9.53
CA PRO A 90 17.61 -15.07 10.39
C PRO A 90 17.82 -14.70 11.87
N ASN A 91 19.06 -14.50 12.31
CA ASN A 91 19.40 -14.10 13.67
C ASN A 91 19.68 -12.60 13.80
N ASN A 92 19.52 -11.83 12.71
CA ASN A 92 19.76 -10.40 12.71
C ASN A 92 18.42 -9.64 12.88
N ASP A 93 17.87 -9.69 14.09
CA ASP A 93 16.51 -9.23 14.38
C ASP A 93 16.24 -7.79 13.89
N GLU A 94 17.23 -6.90 13.97
CA GLU A 94 17.10 -5.52 13.52
C GLU A 94 16.86 -5.43 12.01
N TYR A 95 17.65 -6.14 11.20
CA TYR A 95 17.47 -6.11 9.74
C TYR A 95 16.30 -6.97 9.29
N ILE A 96 15.90 -7.99 10.05
CA ILE A 96 14.64 -8.71 9.81
C ILE A 96 13.46 -7.77 10.03
N TYR A 97 13.46 -6.99 11.12
CA TYR A 97 12.42 -6.01 11.38
C TYR A 97 12.35 -4.96 10.27
N ARG A 98 13.50 -4.39 9.88
CA ARG A 98 13.56 -3.43 8.76
C ARG A 98 13.07 -4.04 7.45
N THR A 99 13.35 -5.32 7.23
CA THR A 99 12.95 -6.06 6.05
C THR A 99 11.45 -6.25 5.99
N TYR A 100 10.82 -6.73 7.07
CA TYR A 100 9.37 -6.84 7.14
C TYR A 100 8.68 -5.48 6.99
N PHE A 101 9.28 -4.41 7.51
CA PHE A 101 8.74 -3.06 7.33
C PHE A 101 8.69 -2.68 5.84
N LEU A 102 9.82 -2.78 5.12
CA LEU A 102 9.85 -2.47 3.69
C LEU A 102 8.92 -3.40 2.88
N LYS A 103 8.92 -4.70 3.19
CA LYS A 103 8.00 -5.65 2.53
C LYS A 103 6.54 -5.27 2.77
N SER A 104 6.16 -4.84 3.97
CA SER A 104 4.78 -4.45 4.26
C SER A 104 4.35 -3.23 3.42
N VAL A 105 5.22 -2.22 3.30
CA VAL A 105 4.96 -1.00 2.52
C VAL A 105 4.88 -1.30 1.02
N ILE A 106 5.82 -2.06 0.47
CA ILE A 106 5.83 -2.41 -0.95
C ILE A 106 4.57 -3.23 -1.30
N ASN A 107 4.28 -4.27 -0.53
CA ASN A 107 3.11 -5.12 -0.79
C ASN A 107 1.79 -4.34 -0.61
N SER A 108 1.70 -3.44 0.38
CA SER A 108 0.51 -2.63 0.59
C SER A 108 0.21 -1.72 -0.60
N GLU A 109 1.24 -1.13 -1.20
CA GLU A 109 1.05 -0.25 -2.35
C GLU A 109 0.86 -1.01 -3.67
N TYR A 110 1.39 -2.24 -3.82
CA TYR A 110 0.95 -3.13 -4.90
C TYR A 110 -0.56 -3.41 -4.83
N ILE A 111 -1.06 -3.73 -3.64
CA ILE A 111 -2.50 -3.94 -3.42
C ILE A 111 -3.29 -2.66 -3.73
N ASN A 112 -2.86 -1.52 -3.22
CA ASN A 112 -3.51 -0.22 -3.42
C ASN A 112 -3.58 0.16 -4.90
N CYS A 113 -2.47 -0.02 -5.64
CA CYS A 113 -2.39 0.25 -7.06
C CYS A 113 -3.39 -0.61 -7.85
N ASP A 114 -3.38 -1.92 -7.63
CA ASP A 114 -4.23 -2.84 -8.36
C ASP A 114 -5.72 -2.58 -8.07
N PHE A 115 -6.07 -2.19 -6.82
CA PHE A 115 -7.42 -1.74 -6.48
C PHE A 115 -7.82 -0.43 -7.15
N LYS A 116 -6.92 0.56 -7.24
CA LYS A 116 -7.20 1.84 -7.92
C LYS A 116 -7.47 1.64 -9.41
N ILE A 117 -6.61 0.89 -10.10
CA ILE A 117 -6.79 0.61 -11.53
C ILE A 117 -8.07 -0.19 -11.76
N THR A 118 -8.33 -1.20 -10.92
CA THR A 118 -9.60 -1.95 -10.93
C THR A 118 -10.80 -1.00 -10.79
N GLY A 119 -10.77 -0.08 -9.82
CA GLY A 119 -11.82 0.90 -9.62
C GLY A 119 -12.05 1.77 -10.86
N ALA A 120 -10.98 2.31 -11.45
CA ALA A 120 -11.07 3.14 -12.64
C ALA A 120 -11.64 2.39 -13.86
N LEU A 121 -11.20 1.13 -14.08
CA LEU A 121 -11.71 0.27 -15.15
C LEU A 121 -13.20 -0.04 -14.98
N LEU A 122 -13.62 -0.40 -13.77
CA LEU A 122 -15.00 -0.75 -13.48
C LEU A 122 -15.91 0.47 -13.55
N ASP A 123 -15.45 1.63 -13.05
CA ASP A 123 -16.17 2.88 -13.18
C ASP A 123 -16.29 3.28 -14.66
N GLY A 124 -15.24 3.11 -15.46
CA GLY A 124 -15.26 3.38 -16.91
C GLY A 124 -16.24 2.50 -17.69
N LEU A 125 -16.49 1.27 -17.23
CA LEU A 125 -17.52 0.39 -17.79
C LEU A 125 -18.95 0.74 -17.37
N LYS A 126 -19.09 1.37 -16.20
CA LYS A 126 -20.39 1.65 -15.58
C LYS A 126 -21.21 2.58 -16.45
N ASP A 127 -22.43 2.15 -16.75
CA ASP A 127 -23.43 2.89 -17.53
C ASP A 127 -22.98 3.32 -18.95
N ASN A 128 -21.84 2.83 -19.45
CA ASN A 128 -21.39 3.08 -20.83
C ASN A 128 -21.96 2.04 -21.80
N VAL A 129 -23.00 2.44 -22.54
CA VAL A 129 -23.68 1.62 -23.55
C VAL A 129 -22.94 1.54 -24.89
N PHE A 130 -21.91 2.36 -25.10
CA PHE A 130 -21.19 2.47 -26.38
C PHE A 130 -19.95 1.57 -26.47
N ILE A 131 -19.51 0.97 -25.37
CA ILE A 131 -18.41 0.00 -25.36
C ILE A 131 -18.88 -1.32 -25.98
N LYS A 132 -18.10 -1.84 -26.94
CA LYS A 132 -18.43 -3.09 -27.61
C LYS A 132 -18.34 -4.27 -26.66
N LEU A 133 -19.06 -5.36 -26.97
CA LEU A 133 -19.15 -6.52 -26.08
C LEU A 133 -17.78 -7.19 -25.83
N ASP A 134 -16.94 -7.28 -26.85
CA ASP A 134 -15.58 -7.81 -26.78
C ASP A 134 -14.67 -6.92 -25.92
N GLU A 135 -14.72 -5.61 -26.09
CA GLU A 135 -13.99 -4.64 -25.25
C GLU A 135 -14.43 -4.73 -23.78
N ARG A 136 -15.74 -4.85 -23.53
CA ARG A 136 -16.28 -5.05 -22.18
C ARG A 136 -15.76 -6.33 -21.55
N LYS A 137 -15.77 -7.44 -22.30
CA LYS A 137 -15.23 -8.73 -21.82
C LYS A 137 -13.74 -8.62 -21.50
N ARG A 138 -12.97 -7.93 -22.36
CA ARG A 138 -11.54 -7.69 -22.11
C ARG A 138 -11.32 -6.96 -20.79
N ILE A 139 -11.98 -5.81 -20.58
CA ILE A 139 -11.80 -5.04 -19.33
C ILE A 139 -12.19 -5.86 -18.09
N LEU A 140 -13.26 -6.65 -18.17
CA LEU A 140 -13.65 -7.52 -17.05
C LEU A 140 -12.59 -8.59 -16.76
N ASN A 141 -11.95 -9.15 -17.80
CA ASN A 141 -10.84 -10.09 -17.64
C ASN A 141 -9.59 -9.40 -17.05
N ASP A 142 -9.24 -8.22 -17.55
CA ASP A 142 -8.10 -7.43 -17.04
C ASP A 142 -8.31 -7.06 -15.57
N THR A 143 -9.54 -6.66 -15.22
CA THR A 143 -9.94 -6.40 -13.84
C THR A 143 -9.80 -7.65 -12.96
N GLN A 144 -10.26 -8.80 -13.44
CA GLN A 144 -10.14 -10.05 -12.70
C GLN A 144 -8.68 -10.46 -12.50
N ALA A 145 -7.82 -10.26 -13.51
CA ALA A 145 -6.39 -10.51 -13.40
C ALA A 145 -5.72 -9.65 -12.32
N LEU A 146 -6.04 -8.35 -12.26
CA LEU A 146 -5.56 -7.46 -11.19
C LEU A 146 -6.02 -7.92 -9.81
N LEU A 147 -7.29 -8.32 -9.66
CA LEU A 147 -7.82 -8.84 -8.40
C LEU A 147 -7.20 -10.19 -7.99
N ASP A 148 -6.78 -11.00 -8.96
CA ASP A 148 -6.06 -12.24 -8.69
C ASP A 148 -4.62 -11.97 -8.25
N GLU A 149 -3.98 -10.94 -8.80
CA GLU A 149 -2.65 -10.50 -8.37
C GLU A 149 -2.66 -9.91 -6.95
N VAL A 150 -3.71 -9.18 -6.55
CA VAL A 150 -3.89 -8.75 -5.15
C VAL A 150 -3.76 -9.92 -4.17
N LYS A 151 -4.22 -11.12 -4.56
CA LYS A 151 -4.12 -12.32 -3.71
C LYS A 151 -2.67 -12.77 -3.50
N THR A 152 -1.75 -12.50 -4.43
CA THR A 152 -0.34 -12.86 -4.29
C THR A 152 0.37 -11.99 -3.27
N PHE A 153 -0.07 -10.74 -3.08
CA PHE A 153 0.51 -9.80 -2.12
C PHE A 153 -0.14 -9.86 -0.74
N LYS A 154 -1.37 -10.37 -0.65
CA LYS A 154 -2.14 -10.45 0.60
C LYS A 154 -1.37 -11.10 1.75
N THR A 155 -0.92 -12.34 1.58
CA THR A 155 -0.27 -13.08 2.66
C THR A 155 1.04 -12.42 3.10
N PRO A 156 1.98 -12.07 2.19
CA PRO A 156 3.17 -11.31 2.56
C PRO A 156 2.89 -10.00 3.29
N PHE A 157 1.84 -9.27 2.87
CA PHE A 157 1.41 -8.04 3.54
C PHE A 157 0.95 -8.29 4.98
N LEU A 158 0.04 -9.24 5.19
CA LEU A 158 -0.51 -9.53 6.53
C LEU A 158 0.55 -10.07 7.48
N GLU A 159 1.43 -10.97 7.01
CA GLU A 159 2.54 -11.51 7.79
C GLU A 159 3.50 -10.40 8.21
N SER A 160 3.91 -9.56 7.26
CA SER A 160 4.83 -8.45 7.52
C SER A 160 4.22 -7.44 8.49
N THR A 161 2.96 -7.06 8.28
CA THR A 161 2.25 -6.10 9.14
C THR A 161 2.10 -6.64 10.57
N THR A 162 1.74 -7.91 10.71
CA THR A 162 1.63 -8.59 12.02
C THR A 162 2.97 -8.66 12.72
N TYR A 163 4.05 -8.95 12.00
CA TYR A 163 5.41 -8.97 12.54
C TYR A 163 5.81 -7.59 13.07
N ILE A 164 5.56 -6.53 12.30
CA ILE A 164 5.88 -5.15 12.72
C ILE A 164 5.10 -4.73 13.95
N LEU A 165 3.80 -5.01 14.00
CA LEU A 165 2.97 -4.71 15.17
C LEU A 165 3.46 -5.47 16.41
N SER A 166 3.76 -6.77 16.27
CA SER A 166 4.15 -7.63 17.41
C SER A 166 5.53 -7.28 17.98
N ASN A 167 6.40 -6.68 17.17
CA ASN A 167 7.76 -6.33 17.57
C ASN A 167 7.97 -4.80 17.74
N TYR A 168 6.89 -4.02 17.67
CA TYR A 168 6.94 -2.56 17.74
C TYR A 168 7.73 -2.06 18.96
N ASP A 169 7.40 -2.51 20.18
CA ASP A 169 8.03 -1.97 21.37
C ASP A 169 9.53 -2.22 21.46
N LYS A 170 10.00 -3.35 20.90
CA LYS A 170 11.42 -3.70 20.81
C LYS A 170 12.17 -2.79 19.82
N PHE A 171 11.52 -2.41 18.72
CA PHE A 171 12.16 -1.75 17.58
C PHE A 171 11.68 -0.33 17.27
N LYS A 172 10.82 0.28 18.09
CA LYS A 172 10.27 1.63 17.86
C LYS A 172 11.30 2.76 17.73
N LYS A 173 12.57 2.49 18.11
CA LYS A 173 13.71 3.42 17.97
C LYS A 173 14.65 3.04 16.81
N THR A 174 14.23 2.14 15.92
CA THR A 174 15.04 1.72 14.76
C THR A 174 15.27 2.91 13.84
N ASP A 175 16.53 3.15 13.52
CA ASP A 175 16.95 4.26 12.65
C ASP A 175 16.93 3.84 11.18
N PHE A 176 16.07 4.41 10.36
CA PHE A 176 15.94 4.15 8.93
C PHE A 176 16.82 5.06 8.05
N SER A 177 17.88 5.64 8.60
CA SER A 177 18.86 6.54 7.93
C SER A 177 19.48 6.08 6.62
N ILE A 178 19.35 4.81 6.26
CA ILE A 178 19.87 4.25 5.01
C ILE A 178 18.86 4.39 3.84
N VAL A 179 17.60 4.75 4.13
CA VAL A 179 16.62 5.05 3.07
C VAL A 179 16.80 6.51 2.65
N ASN A 180 17.43 6.71 1.48
CA ASN A 180 17.48 8.01 0.84
C ASN A 180 16.07 8.42 0.37
N SER A 181 15.76 9.71 0.45
CA SER A 181 14.52 10.29 -0.08
C SER A 181 14.37 9.98 -1.57
N HIS A 182 13.17 9.60 -2.00
CA HIS A 182 12.90 9.37 -3.41
C HIS A 182 12.74 10.72 -4.11
N ASP A 183 13.48 10.96 -5.20
CA ASP A 183 13.25 12.12 -6.05
C ASP A 183 12.05 11.81 -6.98
N ILE A 184 10.84 11.82 -6.41
CA ILE A 184 9.61 11.51 -7.15
C ILE A 184 9.31 12.68 -8.08
N LYS A 185 9.73 12.53 -9.34
CA LYS A 185 9.30 13.40 -10.42
C LYS A 185 8.02 12.82 -11.03
N GLU A 186 6.98 13.65 -10.99
CA GLU A 186 5.65 13.50 -11.61
C GLU A 186 4.51 12.95 -10.74
N THR A 187 3.43 13.73 -10.70
CA THR A 187 2.18 13.45 -9.97
C THR A 187 1.10 12.81 -10.87
N SER A 188 1.29 12.81 -12.20
CA SER A 188 0.28 12.42 -13.19
C SER A 188 -0.01 10.91 -13.19
N ALA A 189 0.98 10.05 -12.92
CA ALA A 189 0.78 8.60 -12.97
C ALA A 189 0.04 8.02 -11.74
N THR A 190 -0.27 8.83 -10.72
CA THR A 190 -1.27 8.46 -9.70
C THR A 190 -2.69 8.34 -10.25
N ARG A 191 -2.93 8.88 -11.45
CA ARG A 191 -4.22 8.87 -12.17
C ARG A 191 -4.26 7.83 -13.28
N ALA A 192 -3.61 6.68 -13.05
CA ALA A 192 -3.54 5.57 -13.99
C ALA A 192 -4.94 5.19 -14.48
N VAL A 193 -5.18 5.37 -15.78
CA VAL A 193 -6.46 5.17 -16.48
C VAL A 193 -7.69 5.87 -15.88
N ASP A 194 -7.51 6.89 -15.02
CA ASP A 194 -8.63 7.69 -14.49
C ASP A 194 -9.40 8.42 -15.60
N TRP A 195 -8.71 8.76 -16.69
CA TRP A 195 -9.36 9.32 -17.87
C TRP A 195 -10.43 8.35 -18.43
N PHE A 196 -10.26 7.04 -18.31
CA PHE A 196 -11.28 6.08 -18.73
C PHE A 196 -12.47 6.08 -17.77
N LYS A 197 -12.22 6.29 -16.47
CA LYS A 197 -13.30 6.52 -15.50
C LYS A 197 -14.09 7.79 -15.82
N ASP A 198 -13.44 8.87 -16.24
CA ASP A 198 -14.08 10.17 -16.46
C ASP A 198 -14.77 10.27 -17.83
N TYR A 199 -14.07 9.88 -18.90
CA TYR A 199 -14.50 10.05 -20.28
C TYR A 199 -15.10 8.80 -20.90
N LYS A 200 -14.93 7.64 -20.26
CA LYS A 200 -15.45 6.32 -20.68
C LYS A 200 -14.96 5.81 -22.04
N THR A 201 -14.20 6.62 -22.77
CA THR A 201 -13.57 6.32 -24.07
C THR A 201 -12.29 7.15 -24.23
N PRO A 202 -11.29 6.69 -25.01
CA PRO A 202 -11.18 5.35 -25.62
C PRO A 202 -11.11 4.21 -24.57
N VAL A 203 -11.17 2.95 -24.98
CA VAL A 203 -10.96 1.85 -24.03
C VAL A 203 -9.45 1.63 -23.88
N PRO A 204 -8.87 1.62 -22.65
CA PRO A 204 -7.43 1.49 -22.47
C PRO A 204 -6.93 0.15 -23.04
N SER A 205 -5.91 0.21 -23.88
CA SER A 205 -5.22 -0.95 -24.43
C SER A 205 -4.39 -1.68 -23.38
N ASN A 206 -3.95 -2.90 -23.69
CA ASN A 206 -3.13 -3.70 -22.77
C ASN A 206 -1.80 -3.01 -22.45
N ASP A 207 -1.15 -2.41 -23.45
CA ASP A 207 0.13 -1.71 -23.26
C ASP A 207 -0.05 -0.48 -22.36
N GLU A 208 -1.13 0.29 -22.57
CA GLU A 208 -1.47 1.42 -21.70
C GLU A 208 -1.74 0.98 -20.27
N LEU A 209 -2.42 -0.16 -20.06
CA LEU A 209 -2.65 -0.71 -18.73
C LEU A 209 -1.35 -1.16 -18.06
N LEU A 210 -0.45 -1.80 -18.80
CA LEU A 210 0.85 -2.25 -18.28
C LEU A 210 1.72 -1.05 -17.88
N VAL A 211 1.80 -0.02 -18.72
CA VAL A 211 2.53 1.22 -18.42
C VAL A 211 1.89 1.93 -17.23
N ALA A 212 0.57 2.14 -17.24
CA ALA A 212 -0.14 2.82 -16.16
C ALA A 212 0.04 2.10 -14.82
N LYS A 213 0.01 0.76 -14.82
CA LYS A 213 0.28 -0.05 -13.64
C LYS A 213 1.72 0.09 -13.14
N SER A 214 2.71 0.02 -14.04
CA SER A 214 4.11 0.20 -13.67
C SER A 214 4.37 1.57 -13.05
N ASP A 215 3.88 2.63 -13.68
CA ASP A 215 4.10 4.00 -13.22
C ASP A 215 3.36 4.30 -11.92
N ALA A 216 2.11 3.84 -11.78
CA ALA A 216 1.35 3.99 -10.56
C ALA A 216 2.03 3.28 -9.38
N ARG A 217 2.57 2.07 -9.57
CA ARG A 217 3.33 1.37 -8.52
C ARG A 217 4.55 2.18 -8.09
N LYS A 218 5.32 2.71 -9.04
CA LYS A 218 6.50 3.53 -8.72
C LYS A 218 6.17 4.75 -7.89
N ILE A 219 5.16 5.51 -8.30
CA ILE A 219 4.79 6.74 -7.60
C ILE A 219 4.16 6.44 -6.24
N LEU A 220 3.25 5.46 -6.16
CA LEU A 220 2.55 5.14 -4.91
C LEU A 220 3.53 4.58 -3.88
N ILE A 221 4.42 3.66 -4.26
CA ILE A 221 5.41 3.09 -3.35
C ILE A 221 6.39 4.17 -2.88
N GLY A 222 6.96 4.97 -3.79
CA GLY A 222 7.85 6.07 -3.41
C GLY A 222 7.17 7.06 -2.46
N SER A 223 5.95 7.50 -2.80
CA SER A 223 5.21 8.47 -1.99
C SER A 223 4.83 7.90 -0.62
N CYS A 224 4.51 6.61 -0.56
CA CYS A 224 4.24 5.93 0.70
C CYS A 224 5.49 5.88 1.56
N LEU A 225 6.65 5.48 0.98
CA LEU A 225 7.93 5.45 1.68
C LEU A 225 8.31 6.83 2.25
N ASP A 226 8.15 7.91 1.48
CA ASP A 226 8.46 9.27 1.95
C ASP A 226 7.50 9.75 3.07
N ASN A 227 6.25 9.26 3.09
CA ASN A 227 5.29 9.57 4.15
C ASN A 227 5.55 8.76 5.44
N VAL A 228 5.88 7.48 5.31
CA VAL A 228 6.09 6.58 6.45
C VAL A 228 7.54 6.61 6.97
N ILE A 229 8.48 7.19 6.23
CA ILE A 229 9.86 7.43 6.66
C ILE A 229 10.13 8.93 6.61
N GLN A 230 10.13 9.58 7.78
CA GLN A 230 10.37 11.02 7.93
C GLN A 230 11.59 11.23 8.81
N GLU A 231 12.49 12.13 8.39
CA GLU A 231 13.74 12.41 9.12
C GLU A 231 14.49 11.13 9.51
N GLN A 232 14.57 10.18 8.57
CA GLN A 232 15.24 8.90 8.74
C GLN A 232 14.60 7.99 9.81
N LYS A 233 13.37 8.25 10.24
CA LYS A 233 12.64 7.44 11.22
C LYS A 233 11.29 7.00 10.67
N ILE A 234 10.82 5.86 11.16
CA ILE A 234 9.47 5.40 10.83
C ILE A 234 8.45 6.31 11.52
N ASN A 235 7.56 6.92 10.74
CA ASN A 235 6.34 7.55 11.22
C ASN A 235 5.29 6.45 11.48
N TYR A 236 5.38 5.82 12.66
CA TYR A 236 4.51 4.71 13.05
C TYR A 236 3.01 5.02 13.07
N PRO A 237 2.55 6.21 13.51
CA PRO A 237 1.14 6.58 13.41
C PRO A 237 0.63 6.48 11.97
N THR A 238 1.37 7.05 11.01
CA THR A 238 1.04 7.00 9.59
C THR A 238 1.05 5.56 9.07
N TYR A 239 2.13 4.82 9.35
CA TYR A 239 2.29 3.43 8.91
C TYR A 239 1.17 2.52 9.42
N PHE A 240 0.87 2.55 10.74
CA PHE A 240 -0.18 1.69 11.30
C PHE A 240 -1.56 2.09 10.82
N TYR A 241 -1.84 3.39 10.64
CA TYR A 241 -3.10 3.84 10.06
C TYR A 241 -3.27 3.34 8.62
N MET A 242 -2.28 3.57 7.75
CA MET A 242 -2.34 3.14 6.34
C MET A 242 -2.50 1.62 6.20
N THR A 243 -1.70 0.85 6.93
CA THR A 243 -1.79 -0.62 6.90
C THR A 243 -3.10 -1.14 7.51
N SER A 244 -3.67 -0.45 8.50
CA SER A 244 -4.98 -0.83 9.07
C SER A 244 -6.11 -0.78 8.05
N ILE A 245 -6.07 0.20 7.13
CA ILE A 245 -7.10 0.38 6.11
C ILE A 245 -7.09 -0.81 5.15
N ILE A 246 -5.91 -1.23 4.72
CA ILE A 246 -5.76 -2.37 3.80
C ILE A 246 -6.06 -3.68 4.52
N ALA A 247 -5.60 -3.83 5.77
CA ALA A 247 -5.89 -5.02 6.57
C ALA A 247 -7.39 -5.23 6.81
N TYR A 248 -8.20 -4.16 6.88
CA TYR A 248 -9.64 -4.24 7.11
C TYR A 248 -10.38 -5.20 6.16
N GLU A 249 -9.92 -5.27 4.90
CA GLU A 249 -10.52 -6.11 3.87
C GLU A 249 -10.42 -7.62 4.16
N TRP A 250 -9.42 -8.04 4.96
CA TRP A 250 -9.10 -9.46 5.14
C TRP A 250 -8.93 -9.90 6.58
N ASP A 251 -8.47 -9.02 7.46
CA ASP A 251 -8.24 -9.26 8.87
C ASP A 251 -8.69 -8.03 9.68
N LYS A 252 -9.98 -8.01 10.00
CA LYS A 252 -10.62 -6.96 10.78
C LYS A 252 -10.01 -6.84 12.18
N GLU A 253 -9.60 -7.96 12.79
CA GLU A 253 -9.00 -7.94 14.12
C GLU A 253 -7.59 -7.31 14.09
N LEU A 254 -6.78 -7.66 13.09
CA LEU A 254 -5.50 -6.97 12.87
C LEU A 254 -5.71 -5.48 12.60
N SER A 255 -6.64 -5.12 11.72
CA SER A 255 -7.00 -3.72 11.44
C SER A 255 -7.36 -2.95 12.71
N LYS A 256 -8.23 -3.52 13.55
CA LYS A 256 -8.60 -2.94 14.84
C LYS A 256 -7.41 -2.76 15.77
N LYS A 257 -6.52 -3.77 15.88
CA LYS A 257 -5.30 -3.67 16.70
C LYS A 257 -4.34 -2.59 16.21
N LEU A 258 -4.20 -2.43 14.90
CA LEU A 258 -3.37 -1.37 14.29
C LEU A 258 -3.94 0.01 14.63
N LEU A 259 -5.25 0.22 14.47
CA LEU A 259 -5.92 1.47 14.85
C LEU A 259 -5.78 1.79 16.34
N GLN A 260 -5.95 0.78 17.20
CA GLN A 260 -5.72 0.94 18.64
C GLN A 260 -4.27 1.31 18.94
N LYS A 261 -3.30 0.72 18.24
CA LYS A 261 -1.89 1.07 18.38
C LYS A 261 -1.62 2.52 17.94
N VAL A 262 -2.28 3.03 16.90
CA VAL A 262 -2.20 4.47 16.54
C VAL A 262 -2.63 5.35 17.70
N ILE A 263 -3.76 5.04 18.35
CA ILE A 263 -4.28 5.81 19.50
C ILE A 263 -3.32 5.75 20.70
N GLU A 264 -2.75 4.58 20.98
CA GLU A 264 -1.79 4.36 22.07
C GLU A 264 -0.52 5.17 21.87
N ILE A 265 0.11 5.10 20.69
CA ILE A 265 1.41 5.76 20.45
C ILE A 265 1.30 7.27 20.22
N THR A 266 0.07 7.79 20.15
CA THR A 266 -0.24 9.22 20.01
C THR A 266 -1.01 9.74 21.22
N GLU A 267 -0.93 9.08 22.38
CA GLU A 267 -1.63 9.50 23.61
C GLU A 267 -1.28 10.92 24.07
N ASP A 268 -0.02 11.33 23.87
CA ASP A 268 0.49 12.64 24.25
C ASP A 268 0.16 13.74 23.21
N ASP A 269 -0.30 13.38 22.01
CA ASP A 269 -0.66 14.31 20.94
C ASP A 269 -2.14 14.17 20.57
N LYS A 270 -2.98 14.84 21.36
CA LYS A 270 -4.45 14.82 21.19
C LYS A 270 -4.94 15.40 19.86
N TYR A 271 -4.11 16.17 19.17
CA TYR A 271 -4.45 16.79 17.87
C TYR A 271 -3.82 16.03 16.70
N ASN A 272 -3.19 14.88 16.96
CA ASN A 272 -2.64 14.05 15.91
C ASN A 272 -3.74 13.63 14.92
N LYS A 273 -3.55 13.94 13.64
CA LYS A 273 -4.56 13.62 12.60
C LYS A 273 -4.90 12.13 12.57
N TYR A 274 -3.90 11.26 12.58
CA TYR A 274 -4.12 9.80 12.48
C TYR A 274 -4.81 9.23 13.71
N ARG A 275 -4.64 9.86 14.88
CA ARG A 275 -5.39 9.53 16.08
C ARG A 275 -6.89 9.79 15.88
N LEU A 276 -7.25 10.99 15.44
CA LEU A 276 -8.65 11.37 15.20
C LEU A 276 -9.29 10.45 14.16
N ASP A 277 -8.58 10.20 13.05
CA ASP A 277 -9.04 9.30 12.00
C ASP A 277 -9.21 7.85 12.50
N ALA A 278 -8.34 7.40 13.42
CA ALA A 278 -8.43 6.06 14.01
C ALA A 278 -9.59 5.93 15.01
N GLU A 279 -9.82 6.93 15.85
CA GLU A 279 -10.96 6.99 16.77
C GLU A 279 -12.29 6.94 15.97
N ASP A 280 -12.39 7.72 14.89
CA ASP A 280 -13.55 7.72 14.00
C ASP A 280 -13.72 6.38 13.27
N ALA A 281 -12.64 5.77 12.78
CA ALA A 281 -12.69 4.47 12.13
C ALA A 281 -13.19 3.39 13.10
N LEU A 282 -12.68 3.34 14.33
CA LEU A 282 -13.12 2.39 15.35
C LEU A 282 -14.60 2.59 15.71
N LYS A 283 -15.04 3.84 15.83
CA LYS A 283 -16.44 4.17 16.13
C LYS A 283 -17.37 3.77 14.98
N ASN A 284 -17.02 4.09 13.74
CA ASN A 284 -17.96 3.99 12.62
C ASN A 284 -17.85 2.67 11.84
N LYS A 285 -16.67 2.04 11.76
CA LYS A 285 -16.44 0.83 10.95
C LYS A 285 -16.47 -0.48 11.75
N PHE A 286 -16.37 -0.40 13.08
CA PHE A 286 -16.31 -1.57 13.96
C PHE A 286 -17.42 -1.62 15.04
N SER A 287 -18.23 -0.56 15.18
CA SER A 287 -19.31 -0.53 16.18
C SER A 287 -20.68 -1.01 15.65
N GLY A 288 -20.72 -1.56 14.43
CA GLY A 288 -21.90 -2.24 13.89
C GLY A 288 -21.74 -3.76 13.97
N ASN A 289 -22.48 -4.39 14.89
CA ASN A 289 -22.71 -5.84 14.92
C ASN A 289 -23.69 -6.24 13.80
#